data_AF-A0A383BYC5-F1
#
_entry.id   AF-A0A383BYC5-F1
#
_cell.length_a   1.000
_cell.length_b   1.000
_cell.length_c   1.000
_cell.angle_alpha   90.00
_cell.angle_beta   90.00
_cell.angle_gamma   90.00
#
_symmetry.space_group_name_H-M   'P 1'
#
loop_
_entity.id
_entity.type
_entity.pdbx_description
1 polymer ?
#
loop_
_entity_poly.entity_id
_entity_poly.type
_entity_poly.pdbx_seq_one_letter_code
_entity_poly.pdbx_strand_id
1 'polypeptide(L)'
;MEKLKMPEEQSFAAFTENLEIEQMRQLGDRLVTKSLLYHLADGEQTLGVGFGDGEQLLMMGEDPRLPAMPDKPTLIDFFKLRFAPAQQHLLQSANLAQKNGHSEKIILACLLHDVAVAGFI
;
A
#
# COMPACT_ATOMS: atom_id res chain seq x y z
N MET A 1 1.61 -18.33 4.47
CA MET A 1 1.38 -17.33 5.52
C MET A 1 0.34 -17.89 6.46
N GLU A 2 0.79 -18.36 7.61
CA GLU A 2 -0.08 -18.84 8.68
C GLU A 2 -0.83 -17.61 9.22
N LYS A 3 -2.16 -17.60 9.09
CA LYS A 3 -2.97 -16.50 9.63
C LYS A 3 -2.74 -16.48 11.14
N LEU A 4 -2.23 -15.37 11.68
CA LEU A 4 -2.04 -15.17 13.12
C LEU A 4 -3.40 -15.39 13.79
N LYS A 5 -3.54 -16.52 14.47
CA LYS A 5 -4.81 -16.96 15.05
C LYS A 5 -4.91 -16.36 16.44
N MET A 6 -6.05 -15.74 16.76
CA MET A 6 -6.30 -15.17 18.08
C MET A 6 -6.08 -16.26 19.16
N PRO A 7 -5.26 -16.03 20.19
CA PRO A 7 -5.10 -16.97 21.29
C PRO A 7 -6.44 -17.20 22.00
N GLU A 8 -6.75 -18.45 22.37
CA GLU A 8 -8.06 -18.82 22.96
C GLU A 8 -8.36 -18.12 24.30
N GLU A 9 -7.34 -17.55 24.97
CA GLU A 9 -7.45 -16.92 26.30
C GLU A 9 -7.40 -15.38 26.28
N GLN A 10 -7.27 -14.73 25.12
CA GLN A 10 -7.22 -13.26 25.03
C GLN A 10 -8.54 -12.65 24.51
N SER A 11 -8.93 -11.50 25.07
CA SER A 11 -10.01 -10.70 24.51
C SER A 11 -9.59 -10.10 23.17
N PHE A 12 -10.55 -9.88 22.26
CA PHE A 12 -10.28 -9.28 20.95
C PHE A 12 -9.56 -7.93 21.05
N ALA A 13 -9.97 -7.08 22.00
CA ALA A 13 -9.37 -5.77 22.22
C ALA A 13 -7.90 -5.88 22.70
N ALA A 14 -7.61 -6.79 23.62
CA ALA A 14 -6.23 -7.02 24.08
C ALA A 14 -5.36 -7.60 22.96
N PHE A 15 -5.92 -8.45 22.09
CA PHE A 15 -5.22 -8.96 20.92
C PHE A 15 -4.90 -7.84 19.91
N THR A 16 -5.86 -6.97 19.58
CA THR A 16 -5.62 -5.85 18.65
C THR A 16 -4.59 -4.87 19.20
N GLU A 17 -4.66 -4.54 20.48
CA GLU A 17 -3.70 -3.63 21.13
C GLU A 17 -2.27 -4.22 21.11
N ASN A 18 -2.11 -5.51 21.45
CA ASN A 18 -0.81 -6.17 21.36
C ASN A 18 -0.27 -6.23 19.93
N LEU A 19 -1.15 -6.47 18.93
CA LEU A 19 -0.76 -6.49 17.52
C LEU A 19 -0.30 -5.11 17.04
N GLU A 20 -1.00 -4.05 17.44
CA GLU A 20 -0.62 -2.66 17.13
C GLU A 20 0.75 -2.32 17.74
N ILE A 21 0.99 -2.68 19.00
CA ILE A 21 2.28 -2.48 19.67
C ILE A 21 3.40 -3.24 18.96
N GLU A 22 3.16 -4.48 18.55
CA GLU A 22 4.13 -5.30 17.80
C GLU A 22 4.45 -4.66 16.44
N GLN A 23 3.43 -4.20 15.70
CA GLN A 23 3.59 -3.51 14.42
C GLN A 23 4.35 -2.19 14.57
N MET A 24 4.06 -1.42 15.62
CA MET A 24 4.80 -0.20 15.96
C MET A 24 6.27 -0.49 16.24
N ARG A 25 6.59 -1.56 16.98
CA ARG A 25 7.97 -1.99 17.22
C ARG A 25 8.69 -2.43 15.95
N GLN A 26 8.00 -3.11 15.03
CA GLN A 26 8.57 -3.54 13.75
C GLN A 26 8.93 -2.37 12.82
N LEU A 27 8.18 -1.26 12.92
CA LEU A 27 8.50 -0.03 12.20
C LEU A 27 9.79 0.64 12.73
N GLY A 28 10.11 0.44 14.02
CA GLY A 28 11.31 0.99 14.67
C GLY A 28 11.33 2.53 14.65
N ASP A 29 12.53 3.12 14.69
CA ASP A 29 12.74 4.58 14.60
C ASP A 29 12.66 5.13 13.17
N ARG A 30 11.94 4.45 12.27
CA ARG A 30 11.88 4.85 10.86
C ARG A 30 10.84 5.92 10.65
N LEU A 31 11.27 7.03 10.05
CA LEU A 31 10.36 8.11 9.66
C LEU A 31 9.60 7.69 8.39
N VAL A 32 8.28 7.57 8.51
CA VAL A 32 7.37 7.49 7.36
C VAL A 32 7.04 8.91 6.93
N THR A 33 7.56 9.31 5.78
CA THR A 33 7.32 10.64 5.22
C THR A 33 6.99 10.56 3.73
N LYS A 34 6.30 11.57 3.23
CA LYS A 34 5.95 11.66 1.81
C LYS A 34 7.16 12.16 1.01
N SER A 35 7.18 11.87 -0.28
CA SER A 35 8.25 12.35 -1.15
C SER A 35 8.18 13.87 -1.33
N LEU A 36 9.31 14.50 -1.65
CA LEU A 36 9.36 15.93 -1.99
C LEU A 36 8.39 16.27 -3.14
N LEU A 37 8.24 15.37 -4.11
CA LEU A 37 7.33 15.55 -5.24
C LEU A 37 5.87 15.66 -4.79
N TYR A 38 5.47 14.89 -3.78
CA TYR A 38 4.14 14.96 -3.21
C TYR A 38 3.87 16.33 -2.58
N HIS A 39 4.78 16.83 -1.75
CA HIS A 39 4.66 18.16 -1.12
C HIS A 39 4.58 19.28 -2.16
N LEU A 40 5.39 19.19 -3.21
CA LEU A 40 5.33 20.14 -4.33
C LEU A 40 3.99 20.11 -5.06
N ALA A 41 3.37 18.94 -5.21
CA ALA A 41 2.06 18.79 -5.85
C ALA A 41 0.93 19.43 -5.03
N ASP A 42 1.03 19.41 -3.70
CA ASP A 42 0.10 20.10 -2.77
C ASP A 42 0.40 21.61 -2.65
N GLY A 43 1.39 22.13 -3.37
CA GLY A 43 1.77 23.55 -3.38
C GLY A 43 2.73 23.95 -2.27
N GLU A 44 3.22 22.99 -1.49
CA GLU A 44 4.20 23.22 -0.43
C GLU A 44 5.62 23.25 -1.04
N GLN A 45 6.21 24.46 -1.09
CA GLN A 45 7.53 24.70 -1.69
C GLN A 45 8.68 24.72 -0.67
N THR A 46 8.42 24.26 0.56
CA THR A 46 9.44 24.20 1.61
C THR A 46 9.69 22.76 2.02
N LEU A 47 10.94 22.43 2.37
CA LEU A 47 11.31 21.09 2.85
C LEU A 47 10.78 20.78 4.27
N GLY A 48 10.34 21.81 5.02
CA GLY A 48 9.90 21.68 6.41
C GLY A 48 10.87 20.84 7.26
N VAL A 49 10.33 20.05 8.18
CA VAL A 49 11.03 18.92 8.84
C VAL A 49 10.70 17.59 8.15
N GLY A 50 10.26 17.63 6.87
CA GLY A 50 9.65 16.50 6.19
C GLY A 50 10.53 15.25 6.11
N PHE A 51 11.85 15.40 6.18
CA PHE A 51 12.80 14.28 6.19
C PHE A 51 13.45 14.04 7.57
N GLY A 52 12.85 14.57 8.63
CA GLY A 52 13.40 14.54 9.99
C GLY A 52 14.56 15.52 10.18
N ASP A 53 15.28 15.34 11.28
CA ASP A 53 16.49 16.10 11.64
C ASP A 53 17.78 15.54 11.03
N GLY A 54 17.68 14.46 10.26
CA GLY A 54 18.80 13.76 9.64
C GLY A 54 19.38 12.61 10.47
N GLU A 55 18.93 12.40 11.71
CA GLU A 55 19.35 11.26 12.55
C GLU A 55 18.43 10.04 12.38
N GLN A 56 17.18 10.26 11.92
CA GLN A 56 16.19 9.21 11.70
C GLN A 56 16.36 8.51 10.35
N LEU A 57 16.15 7.19 10.34
CA LEU A 57 16.16 6.40 9.11
C LEU A 57 14.85 6.58 8.36
N LEU A 58 14.91 7.05 7.11
CA LEU A 58 13.72 7.15 6.26
C LEU A 58 13.24 5.75 5.84
N MET A 59 11.93 5.53 5.82
CA MET A 59 11.35 4.31 5.25
C MET A 59 11.42 4.37 3.71
N MET A 60 12.54 3.94 3.13
CA MET A 60 12.77 3.88 1.67
C MET A 60 12.62 2.47 1.07
N GLY A 61 12.29 1.47 1.91
CA GLY A 61 12.14 0.07 1.50
C GLY A 61 10.69 -0.37 1.37
N GLU A 62 10.48 -1.67 1.16
CA GLU A 62 9.16 -2.30 1.25
C GLU A 62 8.53 -1.99 2.62
N ASP A 63 7.25 -1.65 2.64
CA ASP A 63 6.49 -1.53 3.87
C ASP A 63 6.36 -2.92 4.52
N PRO A 64 6.89 -3.13 5.74
CA PRO A 64 6.88 -4.44 6.39
C PRO A 64 5.47 -4.96 6.72
N ARG A 65 4.45 -4.09 6.68
CA ARG A 65 3.05 -4.46 6.92
C ARG A 65 2.40 -5.12 5.70
N LEU A 66 2.97 -4.94 4.52
CA LEU A 66 2.46 -5.54 3.30
C LEU A 66 2.91 -7.01 3.19
N PRO A 67 2.04 -7.91 2.73
CA PRO A 67 2.46 -9.27 2.40
C PRO A 67 3.59 -9.26 1.36
N ALA A 68 4.57 -10.15 1.54
CA ALA A 68 5.65 -10.34 0.59
C ALA A 68 5.11 -10.73 -0.80
N MET A 69 5.70 -10.14 -1.85
CA MET A 69 5.41 -10.54 -3.23
C MET A 69 6.11 -11.87 -3.55
N PRO A 70 5.58 -12.67 -4.49
CA PRO A 70 6.31 -13.79 -5.07
C PRO A 70 7.57 -13.30 -5.82
N ASP A 71 8.59 -14.16 -5.95
CA ASP A 71 9.85 -13.84 -6.67
C ASP A 71 9.65 -13.35 -8.12
N LYS A 72 8.56 -13.79 -8.76
CA LYS A 72 8.17 -13.39 -10.11
C LYS A 72 6.71 -12.92 -10.08
N PRO A 73 6.46 -11.68 -9.66
CA PRO A 73 5.11 -11.19 -9.47
C PRO A 73 4.39 -11.05 -10.81
N THR A 74 3.12 -11.43 -10.82
CA THR A 74 2.20 -11.20 -11.94
C THR A 74 1.30 -10.00 -11.65
N LEU A 75 0.62 -9.46 -12.67
CA LEU A 75 -0.35 -8.39 -12.49
C LEU A 75 -1.43 -8.73 -11.45
N ILE A 76 -1.87 -9.99 -11.40
CA ILE A 76 -2.87 -10.47 -10.44
C ILE A 76 -2.35 -10.37 -9.01
N ASP A 77 -1.06 -10.59 -8.78
CA ASP A 77 -0.45 -10.49 -7.46
C ASP A 77 -0.48 -9.04 -6.95
N PHE A 78 -0.27 -8.05 -7.82
CA PHE A 78 -0.43 -6.64 -7.45
C PHE A 78 -1.87 -6.30 -7.04
N PHE A 79 -2.87 -6.78 -7.79
CA PHE A 79 -4.28 -6.59 -7.42
C PHE A 79 -4.60 -7.18 -6.05
N LYS A 80 -4.05 -8.36 -5.74
CA LYS A 80 -4.30 -9.04 -4.46
C LYS A 80 -3.51 -8.47 -3.28
N LEU A 81 -2.26 -8.04 -3.51
CA LEU A 81 -1.29 -7.75 -2.45
C LEU A 81 -0.92 -6.27 -2.32
N ARG A 82 -1.30 -5.42 -3.29
CA ARG A 82 -0.93 -3.99 -3.32
C ARG A 82 -2.09 -3.03 -3.56
N PHE A 83 -3.14 -3.42 -4.29
CA PHE A 83 -4.24 -2.51 -4.67
C PHE A 83 -5.50 -2.57 -3.78
N ALA A 84 -5.45 -3.24 -2.63
CA ALA A 84 -6.57 -3.25 -1.69
C ALA A 84 -6.56 -1.97 -0.84
N PRO A 85 -7.70 -1.25 -0.66
CA PRO A 85 -9.08 -1.59 -1.09
C PRO A 85 -9.51 -1.01 -2.46
N ALA A 86 -8.72 -0.12 -3.07
CA ALA A 86 -9.10 0.67 -4.24
C ALA A 86 -9.26 -0.13 -5.57
N GLN A 87 -8.88 -1.41 -5.60
CA GLN A 87 -8.94 -2.26 -6.80
C GLN A 87 -10.32 -2.36 -7.47
N GLN A 88 -11.41 -2.12 -6.74
CA GLN A 88 -12.77 -2.21 -7.31
C GLN A 88 -12.99 -1.23 -8.46
N HIS A 89 -12.49 0.01 -8.34
CA HIS A 89 -12.58 1.03 -9.38
C HIS A 89 -11.92 0.57 -10.68
N LEU A 90 -10.67 0.10 -10.58
CA LEU A 90 -9.89 -0.41 -11.71
C LEU A 90 -10.58 -1.60 -12.40
N LEU A 91 -11.10 -2.55 -11.61
CA LEU A 91 -11.81 -3.72 -12.13
C LEU A 91 -13.13 -3.34 -12.81
N GLN A 92 -13.88 -2.38 -12.27
CA GLN A 92 -15.13 -1.91 -12.87
C GLN A 92 -14.89 -1.23 -14.22
N SER A 93 -13.91 -0.33 -14.31
CA SER A 93 -13.54 0.34 -15.56
C SER A 93 -13.10 -0.67 -16.63
N ALA A 94 -12.24 -1.63 -16.26
CA ALA A 94 -11.77 -2.65 -17.19
C ALA A 94 -12.88 -3.60 -17.65
N ASN A 95 -13.78 -4.01 -16.75
CA ASN A 95 -14.91 -4.87 -17.08
C ASN A 95 -15.89 -4.16 -18.04
N LEU A 96 -16.14 -2.87 -17.84
CA LEU A 96 -16.96 -2.08 -18.76
C LEU A 96 -16.29 -2.00 -20.15
N ALA A 97 -14.99 -1.74 -20.20
CA ALA A 97 -14.24 -1.71 -21.46
C ALA A 97 -14.28 -3.06 -22.19
N GLN A 98 -14.16 -4.16 -21.46
CA GLN A 98 -14.25 -5.51 -22.02
C GLN A 98 -15.66 -5.79 -22.58
N LYS A 99 -16.71 -5.47 -21.84
CA LYS A 99 -18.10 -5.67 -22.28
C LYS A 99 -18.46 -4.87 -23.54
N ASN A 100 -17.84 -3.71 -23.72
CA ASN A 100 -18.01 -2.86 -24.90
C ASN A 100 -17.13 -3.29 -26.09
N GLY A 101 -16.35 -4.37 -25.98
CA GLY A 101 -15.54 -4.91 -27.07
C GLY A 101 -14.29 -4.08 -27.40
N HIS A 102 -13.77 -3.31 -26.45
CA HIS A 102 -12.51 -2.59 -26.66
C HIS A 102 -11.32 -3.55 -26.74
N SER A 103 -10.23 -3.11 -27.40
CA SER A 103 -9.00 -3.88 -27.50
C SER A 103 -8.35 -4.17 -26.14
N GLU A 104 -7.58 -5.25 -26.04
CA GLU A 104 -6.87 -5.64 -24.81
C GLU A 104 -5.97 -4.52 -24.27
N LYS A 105 -5.38 -3.69 -25.14
CA LYS A 105 -4.57 -2.53 -24.73
C LYS A 105 -5.37 -1.52 -23.92
N ILE A 106 -6.63 -1.28 -24.31
CA ILE A 106 -7.54 -0.36 -23.60
C ILE A 106 -7.99 -0.97 -22.29
N ILE A 107 -8.33 -2.26 -22.28
CA ILE A 107 -8.71 -2.98 -21.06
C ILE A 107 -7.56 -2.93 -20.04
N LEU A 108 -6.32 -3.16 -20.50
CA LEU A 108 -5.12 -3.08 -19.66
C LEU A 108 -4.87 -1.65 -19.16
N ALA A 109 -5.07 -0.63 -19.99
CA ALA A 109 -4.98 0.77 -19.55
C ALA A 109 -5.99 1.07 -18.44
N CYS A 110 -7.23 0.59 -18.56
CA CYS A 110 -8.23 0.73 -17.50
C CYS A 110 -7.84 0.01 -16.20
N LEU A 111 -7.13 -1.12 -16.27
CA LEU A 111 -6.62 -1.80 -15.07
C LEU A 111 -5.49 -1.01 -14.37
N LEU A 112 -4.78 -0.14 -15.08
CA LEU A 112 -3.54 0.47 -14.59
C LEU A 112 -3.60 1.99 -14.38
N HIS A 113 -4.64 2.68 -14.84
CA HIS A 113 -4.64 4.15 -14.90
C HIS A 113 -4.47 4.85 -13.55
N ASP A 114 -5.05 4.30 -12.47
CA ASP A 114 -5.02 4.90 -11.13
C ASP A 114 -4.14 4.13 -10.13
N VAL A 115 -3.15 3.35 -10.59
CA VAL A 115 -2.30 2.54 -9.68
C VAL A 115 -1.44 3.36 -8.73
N ALA A 116 -1.11 4.60 -9.11
CA ALA A 116 -0.36 5.53 -8.24
C ALA A 116 -1.19 5.99 -7.03
N VAL A 117 -2.53 5.96 -7.15
CA VAL A 117 -3.45 6.27 -6.04
C VAL A 117 -3.85 4.99 -5.31
N ALA A 118 -4.08 3.90 -6.06
CA ALA A 118 -4.55 2.63 -5.51
C ALA A 118 -3.45 1.79 -4.81
N GLY A 119 -2.18 2.06 -5.08
CA GLY A 119 -1.04 1.26 -4.62
C GLY A 119 -0.41 1.67 -3.28
N PHE A 120 -0.94 2.70 -2.63
CA PHE A 120 -0.48 3.12 -1.31
C PHE A 120 -1.60 2.88 -0.28
N ILE A 121 -1.21 2.39 0.89
CA ILE A 121 -2.06 2.16 2.05
C ILE A 121 -2.82 3.44 2.43
#